data_AF-A0A358HV56-F1
#
_entry.id   AF-A0A358HV56-F1
#
_cell.length_a   1.000
_cell.length_b   1.000
_cell.length_c   1.000
_cell.angle_alpha   90.00
_cell.angle_beta   90.00
_cell.angle_gamma   90.00
#
_symmetry.space_group_name_H-M   'P 1'
#
loop_
_entity.id
_entity.type
_entity.pdbx_description
1 polymer ?
#
loop_
_entity_poly.entity_id
_entity_poly.type
_entity_poly.pdbx_seq_one_letter_code
_entity_poly.pdbx_strand_id
1 'polypeptide(L)'
;MTYRADHFTALLDACVLAGVLKRNLLLSLAEAELFRPRWSAPILDEMERAIDRMTKGQADTARQRQQMITAFGEACVTGFEVYISSVDLPDANDRHVVAAAICTHAQVVVTDNLKDFPAAVLETYGMEVKSTDDFIADTITLHEQTAFAALKKMRERFANPALSTEAIINAAESQGLLNTALLMKRHEGYW
;
A
#
# COMPACT_ATOMS: atom_id res chain seq x y z
N MET A 1 15.71 22.67 -12.93
CA MET A 1 14.93 21.59 -13.56
C MET A 1 15.61 20.29 -13.16
N THR A 2 15.26 19.76 -11.98
CA THR A 2 15.88 18.55 -11.45
C THR A 2 15.22 17.38 -12.16
N TYR A 3 15.97 16.70 -13.01
CA TYR A 3 15.57 15.44 -13.63
C TYR A 3 15.29 14.45 -12.49
N ARG A 4 14.02 14.29 -12.11
CA ARG A 4 13.58 13.19 -11.26
C ARG A 4 13.60 11.96 -12.15
N ALA A 5 14.51 11.04 -11.87
CA ALA A 5 14.37 9.67 -12.33
C ALA A 5 12.93 9.22 -12.03
N ASP A 6 12.30 8.49 -12.97
CA ASP A 6 10.92 8.04 -12.80
C ASP A 6 10.75 7.40 -11.42
N HIS A 7 9.82 7.95 -10.63
CA HIS A 7 9.55 7.45 -9.30
C HIS A 7 8.93 6.07 -9.41
N PHE A 8 9.54 5.09 -8.74
CA PHE A 8 9.04 3.73 -8.63
C PHE A 8 7.54 3.76 -8.24
N THR A 9 6.69 3.24 -9.10
CA THR A 9 5.23 3.32 -9.03
C THR A 9 4.66 1.97 -8.58
N ALA A 10 3.89 1.99 -7.50
CA ALA A 10 3.25 0.81 -6.94
C ALA A 10 1.73 0.97 -6.99
N LEU A 11 1.03 -0.02 -7.52
CA LEU A 11 -0.42 -0.12 -7.37
C LEU A 11 -0.73 -0.80 -6.03
N LEU A 12 -1.55 -0.15 -5.21
CA LEU A 12 -1.97 -0.68 -3.91
C LEU A 12 -3.35 -1.29 -4.05
N ASP A 13 -3.48 -2.58 -3.74
CA ASP A 13 -4.75 -3.29 -3.72
C ASP A 13 -5.63 -2.89 -2.52
N ALA A 14 -6.94 -3.13 -2.62
CA ALA A 14 -7.90 -2.80 -1.57
C ALA A 14 -7.60 -3.52 -0.25
N CYS A 15 -7.12 -4.77 -0.32
CA CYS A 15 -6.84 -5.58 0.87
C CYS A 15 -5.74 -4.98 1.76
N VAL A 16 -4.72 -4.35 1.16
CA VAL A 16 -3.60 -3.73 1.90
C VAL A 16 -3.95 -2.35 2.43
N LEU A 17 -4.90 -1.68 1.78
CA LEU A 17 -5.42 -0.37 2.18
C LEU A 17 -6.51 -0.47 3.27
N ALA A 18 -7.19 -1.60 3.41
CA ALA A 18 -8.24 -1.78 4.40
C ALA A 18 -7.71 -1.80 5.85
N GLY A 19 -6.54 -2.40 6.07
CA GLY A 19 -5.90 -2.49 7.38
C GLY A 19 -5.28 -1.16 7.82
N VAL A 20 -5.66 -0.65 8.99
CA VAL A 20 -5.22 0.68 9.48
C VAL A 20 -3.69 0.78 9.55
N LEU A 21 -3.00 -0.22 10.11
CA LEU A 21 -1.54 -0.17 10.24
C LEU A 21 -0.85 -0.26 8.88
N LYS A 22 -1.20 -1.26 8.06
CA LYS A 22 -0.66 -1.46 6.71
C LYS A 22 -0.82 -0.20 5.85
N ARG A 23 -2.04 0.36 5.81
CA ARG A 23 -2.32 1.62 5.11
C ARG A 23 -1.46 2.77 5.61
N ASN A 24 -1.34 2.96 6.94
CA ASN A 24 -0.53 4.05 7.48
C ASN A 24 0.95 3.89 7.12
N LEU A 25 1.50 2.67 7.20
CA LEU A 25 2.88 2.39 6.82
C LEU A 25 3.12 2.71 5.34
N LEU A 26 2.32 2.14 4.44
CA LEU A 26 2.42 2.35 2.99
C LEU A 26 2.31 3.84 2.63
N LEU A 27 1.28 4.52 3.13
CA LEU A 27 1.05 5.91 2.79
C LEU A 27 2.09 6.85 3.42
N SER A 28 2.66 6.53 4.58
CA SER A 28 3.79 7.31 5.12
C SER A 28 5.07 7.16 4.33
N LEU A 29 5.37 5.96 3.83
CA LEU A 29 6.53 5.75 2.97
C LEU A 29 6.34 6.44 1.61
N ALA A 30 5.12 6.43 1.07
CA ALA A 30 4.74 7.19 -0.12
C ALA A 30 4.83 8.72 0.08
N GLU A 31 4.36 9.24 1.22
CA GLU A 31 4.47 10.66 1.59
C GLU A 31 5.94 11.12 1.67
N ALA A 32 6.85 10.21 2.04
CA ALA A 32 8.29 10.43 2.02
C ALA A 32 8.94 10.23 0.63
N GLU A 33 8.12 10.14 -0.43
CA GLU A 33 8.51 9.98 -1.83
C GLU A 33 9.38 8.74 -2.10
N LEU A 34 9.26 7.69 -1.29
CA LEU A 34 9.97 6.42 -1.50
C LEU A 34 9.36 5.59 -2.63
N PHE A 35 8.10 5.82 -2.94
CA PHE A 35 7.41 5.31 -4.12
C PHE A 35 6.20 6.19 -4.44
N ARG A 36 5.66 6.05 -5.65
CA ARG A 36 4.41 6.68 -6.08
C ARG A 36 3.25 5.68 -5.93
N PRO A 37 2.31 5.88 -5.00
CA PRO A 37 1.16 5.00 -4.87
C PRO A 37 0.14 5.27 -5.97
N ARG A 38 -0.52 4.21 -6.45
CA ARG A 38 -1.63 4.27 -7.40
C ARG A 38 -2.78 3.38 -6.92
N TRP A 39 -4.01 3.79 -7.21
CA TRP A 39 -5.22 2.99 -7.01
C TRP A 39 -6.32 3.49 -7.95
N SER A 40 -7.36 2.72 -8.17
CA SER A 40 -8.55 3.12 -8.93
C SER A 40 -9.72 3.44 -8.00
N ALA A 41 -10.80 4.03 -8.50
CA ALA A 41 -12.02 4.23 -7.72
C ALA A 41 -12.64 2.89 -7.24
N PRO A 42 -12.73 1.82 -8.06
CA PRO A 42 -13.17 0.50 -7.59
C PRO A 42 -12.34 -0.07 -6.44
N ILE A 43 -11.02 0.09 -6.46
CA ILE A 43 -10.15 -0.33 -5.34
C ILE A 43 -10.54 0.38 -4.05
N LEU A 44 -10.84 1.69 -4.11
CA LEU A 44 -11.29 2.43 -2.93
C LEU A 44 -12.69 1.98 -2.47
N ASP A 45 -13.59 1.66 -3.40
CA ASP A 45 -14.92 1.12 -3.06
C ASP A 45 -14.80 -0.23 -2.33
N GLU A 46 -13.90 -1.10 -2.79
CA GLU A 46 -13.59 -2.39 -2.16
C GLU A 46 -12.94 -2.23 -0.79
N MET A 47 -12.01 -1.27 -0.67
CA MET A 47 -11.40 -0.90 0.61
C MET A 47 -12.47 -0.47 1.62
N GLU A 48 -13.40 0.40 1.23
CA GLU A 48 -14.50 0.86 2.09
C GLU A 48 -15.38 -0.32 2.54
N ARG A 49 -15.74 -1.23 1.63
CA ARG A 49 -16.50 -2.46 1.96
C ARG A 49 -15.72 -3.40 2.89
N ALA A 50 -14.41 -3.47 2.76
CA ALA A 50 -13.58 -4.28 3.65
C ALA A 50 -13.52 -3.68 5.06
N ILE A 51 -13.31 -2.37 5.17
CA ILE A 51 -13.31 -1.65 6.46
C ILE A 51 -14.68 -1.74 7.14
N ASP A 52 -15.77 -1.58 6.40
CA ASP A 52 -17.13 -1.69 6.92
C ASP A 52 -17.38 -3.07 7.54
N ARG A 53 -16.99 -4.14 6.84
CA ARG A 53 -17.06 -5.52 7.37
C ARG A 53 -16.19 -5.73 8.61
N MET A 54 -14.94 -5.27 8.59
CA MET A 54 -14.00 -5.43 9.71
C MET A 54 -14.47 -4.71 10.97
N THR A 55 -15.09 -3.54 10.81
CA THR A 55 -15.54 -2.69 11.92
C THR A 55 -17.02 -2.85 12.25
N LYS A 56 -17.75 -3.71 11.53
CA LYS A 56 -19.20 -3.91 11.67
C LYS A 56 -19.97 -2.58 11.53
N GLY A 57 -19.56 -1.75 10.58
CA GLY A 57 -20.17 -0.45 10.29
C GLY A 57 -19.86 0.67 11.28
N GLN A 58 -18.88 0.50 12.17
CA GLN A 58 -18.51 1.51 13.16
C GLN A 58 -17.52 2.55 12.61
N ALA A 59 -16.81 2.25 11.53
CA ALA A 59 -15.87 3.18 10.92
C ALA A 59 -16.55 4.16 9.97
N ASP A 60 -16.08 5.41 10.00
CA ASP A 60 -16.38 6.40 8.97
C ASP A 60 -15.49 6.17 7.74
N THR A 61 -15.93 5.27 6.85
CA THR A 61 -15.20 4.85 5.64
C THR A 61 -15.06 5.98 4.63
N ALA A 62 -16.12 6.77 4.43
CA ALA A 62 -16.12 7.93 3.55
C ALA A 62 -15.07 8.98 3.95
N ARG A 63 -14.94 9.26 5.25
CA ARG A 63 -13.87 10.14 5.75
C ARG A 63 -12.49 9.57 5.47
N GLN A 64 -12.27 8.27 5.67
CA GLN A 64 -10.97 7.63 5.40
C GLN A 64 -10.60 7.71 3.91
N ARG A 65 -11.55 7.44 3.01
CA ARG A 65 -11.39 7.63 1.57
C ARG A 65 -11.01 9.06 1.23
N GLN A 66 -11.75 10.04 1.76
CA GLN A 66 -11.50 11.44 1.48
C GLN A 66 -10.12 11.89 1.97
N GLN A 67 -9.67 11.41 3.13
CA GLN A 67 -8.32 11.69 3.64
C GLN A 67 -7.23 11.18 2.67
N MET A 68 -7.40 9.97 2.12
CA MET A 68 -6.45 9.43 1.13
C MET A 68 -6.44 10.23 -0.17
N ILE A 69 -7.62 10.58 -0.70
CA ILE A 69 -7.73 11.38 -1.93
C ILE A 69 -7.12 12.77 -1.74
N THR A 70 -7.36 13.41 -0.60
CA THR A 70 -6.78 14.73 -0.29
C THR A 70 -5.26 14.65 -0.14
N ALA A 71 -4.73 13.59 0.49
CA ALA A 71 -3.29 13.41 0.69
C ALA A 71 -2.56 13.05 -0.62
N PHE A 72 -3.20 12.29 -1.51
CA PHE A 72 -2.60 11.77 -2.74
C PHE A 72 -3.49 12.04 -3.95
N GLY A 73 -3.69 13.33 -4.27
CA GLY A 73 -4.62 13.75 -5.33
C GLY A 73 -4.35 13.15 -6.71
N GLU A 74 -3.10 12.80 -7.00
CA GLU A 74 -2.73 12.18 -8.27
C GLU A 74 -2.82 10.65 -8.28
N ALA A 75 -2.95 9.98 -7.13
CA ALA A 75 -2.85 8.51 -7.05
C ALA A 75 -4.05 7.77 -7.69
N CYS A 76 -5.22 8.42 -7.73
CA CYS A 76 -6.41 7.83 -8.34
C CYS A 76 -6.28 7.79 -9.87
N VAL A 77 -6.24 6.58 -10.46
CA VAL A 77 -6.22 6.38 -11.91
C VAL A 77 -7.62 6.23 -12.49
N THR A 78 -7.79 6.77 -13.70
CA THR A 78 -8.98 6.64 -14.55
C THR A 78 -8.58 6.14 -15.94
N GLY A 79 -9.54 5.63 -16.73
CA GLY A 79 -9.29 5.19 -18.11
C GLY A 79 -8.59 3.83 -18.20
N PHE A 80 -8.46 3.11 -17.10
CA PHE A 80 -7.87 1.78 -17.05
C PHE A 80 -8.81 0.69 -17.60
N GLU A 81 -10.10 1.00 -17.75
CA GLU A 81 -11.15 0.07 -18.14
C GLU A 81 -10.87 -0.60 -19.50
N VAL A 82 -10.15 0.10 -20.39
CA VAL A 82 -9.73 -0.41 -21.70
C VAL A 82 -8.80 -1.63 -21.62
N TYR A 83 -8.11 -1.82 -20.50
CA TYR A 83 -7.19 -2.93 -20.30
C TYR A 83 -7.85 -4.16 -19.65
N ILE A 84 -9.04 -4.02 -19.05
CA ILE A 84 -9.68 -5.09 -18.26
C ILE A 84 -9.87 -6.37 -19.07
N SER A 85 -10.32 -6.26 -20.33
CA SER A 85 -10.57 -7.41 -21.20
C SER A 85 -9.29 -8.13 -21.65
N SER A 86 -8.13 -7.48 -21.54
CA SER A 86 -6.83 -8.04 -21.89
C SER A 86 -6.12 -8.73 -20.72
N VAL A 87 -6.67 -8.62 -19.51
CA VAL A 87 -6.13 -9.24 -18.29
C VAL A 87 -6.82 -10.57 -18.06
N ASP A 88 -6.04 -11.64 -17.92
CA ASP A 88 -6.53 -12.94 -17.49
C ASP A 88 -5.99 -13.30 -16.11
N LEU A 89 -6.88 -13.49 -15.16
CA LEU A 89 -6.59 -13.82 -13.76
C LEU A 89 -7.53 -14.93 -13.28
N PRO A 90 -7.16 -15.68 -12.23
CA PRO A 90 -8.03 -16.68 -11.62
C PRO A 90 -9.39 -16.13 -11.19
N ASP A 91 -9.42 -14.93 -10.60
CA ASP A 91 -10.65 -14.20 -10.31
C ASP A 91 -10.84 -13.05 -11.33
N ALA A 92 -11.97 -13.08 -12.03
CA ALA A 92 -12.30 -12.04 -13.01
C ALA A 92 -12.55 -10.68 -12.35
N ASN A 93 -12.92 -10.64 -11.07
CA ASN A 93 -13.11 -9.40 -10.34
C ASN A 93 -11.79 -8.67 -10.10
N ASP A 94 -10.67 -9.38 -9.95
CA ASP A 94 -9.37 -8.75 -9.66
C ASP A 94 -8.69 -8.15 -10.91
N ARG A 95 -9.26 -8.38 -12.11
CA ARG A 95 -8.72 -7.86 -13.37
C ARG A 95 -8.63 -6.35 -13.40
N HIS A 96 -9.52 -5.64 -12.69
CA HIS A 96 -9.49 -4.17 -12.63
C HIS A 96 -8.23 -3.64 -11.93
N VAL A 97 -7.69 -4.39 -10.97
CA VAL A 97 -6.46 -4.03 -10.24
C VAL A 97 -5.29 -4.05 -11.21
N VAL A 98 -5.07 -5.15 -11.93
CA VAL A 98 -3.98 -5.25 -12.93
C VAL A 98 -4.18 -4.26 -14.08
N ALA A 99 -5.42 -4.05 -14.54
CA ALA A 99 -5.72 -3.04 -15.56
C ALA A 99 -5.30 -1.62 -15.12
N ALA A 100 -5.59 -1.27 -13.86
CA ALA A 100 -5.15 -0.01 -13.26
C ALA A 100 -3.61 0.08 -13.15
N ALA A 101 -2.94 -1.03 -12.83
CA ALA A 101 -1.47 -1.09 -12.80
C ALA A 101 -0.86 -0.84 -14.19
N ILE A 102 -1.38 -1.51 -15.23
CA ILE A 102 -0.98 -1.30 -16.63
C ILE A 102 -1.14 0.17 -17.03
N CYS A 103 -2.32 0.75 -16.77
CA CYS A 103 -2.62 2.14 -17.12
C CYS A 103 -1.64 3.15 -16.48
N THR A 104 -1.09 2.81 -15.31
CA THR A 104 -0.17 3.66 -14.55
C THR A 104 1.29 3.30 -14.72
N HIS A 105 1.59 2.27 -15.53
CA HIS A 105 2.93 1.72 -15.69
C HIS A 105 3.55 1.35 -14.35
N ALA A 106 2.73 0.85 -13.41
CA ALA A 106 3.21 0.43 -12.11
C ALA A 106 4.21 -0.71 -12.28
N GLN A 107 5.30 -0.69 -11.51
CA GLN A 107 6.28 -1.78 -11.52
C GLN A 107 5.88 -2.92 -10.58
N VAL A 108 4.99 -2.65 -9.62
CA VAL A 108 4.55 -3.64 -8.64
C VAL A 108 3.06 -3.47 -8.30
N VAL A 109 2.39 -4.59 -8.12
CA VAL A 109 1.10 -4.69 -7.44
C VAL A 109 1.34 -5.18 -6.01
N VAL A 110 0.90 -4.39 -5.03
CA VAL A 110 1.03 -4.72 -3.60
C VAL A 110 -0.30 -5.29 -3.10
N THR A 111 -0.31 -6.58 -2.77
CA THR A 111 -1.50 -7.33 -2.34
C THR A 111 -1.12 -8.45 -1.38
N ASP A 112 -1.96 -8.71 -0.36
CA ASP A 112 -1.81 -9.88 0.50
C ASP A 112 -2.53 -11.12 -0.07
N ASN A 113 -3.29 -10.97 -1.17
CA ASN A 113 -4.01 -12.02 -1.86
C ASN A 113 -3.20 -12.62 -3.02
N LEU A 114 -1.91 -12.93 -2.80
CA LEU A 114 -0.95 -13.31 -3.85
C LEU A 114 -1.44 -14.41 -4.82
N LYS A 115 -2.25 -15.35 -4.33
CA LYS A 115 -2.82 -16.44 -5.14
C LYS A 115 -3.73 -15.94 -6.28
N ASP A 116 -4.34 -14.76 -6.10
CA ASP A 116 -5.28 -14.16 -7.06
C ASP A 116 -4.52 -13.35 -8.13
N PHE A 117 -3.21 -13.12 -7.91
CA PHE A 117 -2.30 -12.40 -8.79
C PHE A 117 -1.05 -13.24 -9.11
N PRO A 118 -1.16 -14.31 -9.92
CA PRO A 118 -0.02 -15.18 -10.21
C PRO A 118 1.14 -14.40 -10.84
N ALA A 119 2.35 -14.51 -10.27
CA ALA A 119 3.52 -13.74 -10.71
C ALA A 119 3.79 -13.88 -12.22
N ALA A 120 3.68 -15.10 -12.76
CA ALA A 120 3.88 -15.37 -14.18
C ALA A 120 2.92 -14.58 -15.10
N VAL A 121 1.72 -14.24 -14.62
CA VAL A 121 0.78 -13.38 -15.37
C VAL A 121 1.25 -11.93 -15.32
N LEU A 122 1.56 -11.40 -14.14
CA LEU A 122 1.97 -10.00 -13.98
C LEU A 122 3.30 -9.70 -14.70
N GLU A 123 4.21 -10.66 -14.73
CA GLU A 123 5.47 -10.58 -15.48
C GLU A 123 5.26 -10.31 -16.98
N THR A 124 4.16 -10.80 -17.58
CA THR A 124 3.83 -10.53 -18.99
C THR A 124 3.55 -9.05 -19.28
N TYR A 125 3.21 -8.29 -18.25
CA TYR A 125 3.01 -6.84 -18.30
C TYR A 125 4.22 -6.06 -17.74
N GLY A 126 5.32 -6.75 -17.39
CA GLY A 126 6.50 -6.14 -16.80
C GLY A 126 6.32 -5.72 -15.34
N MET A 127 5.43 -6.38 -14.60
CA MET A 127 5.10 -6.06 -13.22
C MET A 127 5.43 -7.21 -12.26
N GLU A 128 5.83 -6.87 -11.05
CA GLU A 128 5.94 -7.80 -9.94
C GLU A 128 4.66 -7.81 -9.10
N VAL A 129 4.43 -8.90 -8.36
CA VAL A 129 3.46 -8.94 -7.26
C VAL A 129 4.24 -9.07 -5.95
N LYS A 130 3.90 -8.27 -4.93
CA LYS A 130 4.51 -8.38 -3.60
C LYS A 130 3.47 -8.36 -2.49
N SER A 131 3.76 -9.10 -1.43
CA SER A 131 3.03 -8.99 -0.17
C SER A 131 3.24 -7.60 0.43
N THR A 132 2.34 -7.18 1.32
CA THR A 132 2.54 -5.91 2.04
C THR A 132 3.83 -5.91 2.86
N ASP A 133 4.16 -7.06 3.47
CA ASP A 133 5.34 -7.20 4.32
C ASP A 133 6.64 -7.04 3.52
N ASP A 134 6.76 -7.80 2.43
CA ASP A 134 7.96 -7.76 1.60
C ASP A 134 8.12 -6.40 0.94
N PHE A 135 7.02 -5.79 0.47
CA PHE A 135 7.07 -4.47 -0.15
C PHE A 135 7.56 -3.39 0.82
N ILE A 136 7.03 -3.36 2.05
CA ILE A 136 7.46 -2.39 3.07
C ILE A 136 8.91 -2.67 3.48
N ALA A 137 9.27 -3.93 3.70
CA ALA A 137 10.62 -4.32 4.10
C ALA A 137 11.67 -3.94 3.05
N ASP A 138 11.40 -4.18 1.77
CA ASP A 138 12.26 -3.78 0.66
C ASP A 138 12.40 -2.25 0.59
N THR A 139 11.28 -1.53 0.71
CA THR A 139 11.27 -0.06 0.69
C THR A 139 12.11 0.52 1.84
N ILE A 140 11.99 -0.05 3.04
CA ILE A 140 12.82 0.34 4.21
C ILE A 140 14.28 0.02 3.93
N THR A 141 14.60 -1.17 3.43
CA THR A 141 15.98 -1.61 3.19
C THR A 141 16.69 -0.73 2.15
N LEU A 142 15.98 -0.31 1.10
CA LEU A 142 16.52 0.57 0.06
C LEU A 142 16.77 2.00 0.55
N HIS A 143 15.95 2.50 1.47
CA HIS A 143 15.93 3.90 1.88
C HIS A 143 15.83 4.09 3.40
N GLU A 144 16.65 3.35 4.14
CA GLU A 144 16.54 3.17 5.61
C GLU A 144 16.35 4.48 6.38
N GLN A 145 17.24 5.45 6.18
CA GLN A 145 17.20 6.73 6.90
C GLN A 145 15.90 7.50 6.64
N THR A 146 15.48 7.59 5.38
CA THR A 146 14.25 8.31 4.98
C THR A 146 13.01 7.56 5.45
N ALA A 147 13.02 6.23 5.35
CA ALA A 147 11.93 5.38 5.80
C ALA A 147 11.70 5.52 7.31
N PHE A 148 12.74 5.42 8.14
CA PHE A 148 12.58 5.57 9.59
C PHE A 148 12.18 6.99 10.01
N ALA A 149 12.65 8.02 9.30
CA ALA A 149 12.13 9.38 9.51
C ALA A 149 10.63 9.48 9.20
N ALA A 150 10.15 8.79 8.17
CA ALA A 150 8.73 8.72 7.82
C ALA A 150 7.92 7.93 8.86
N LEU A 151 8.44 6.79 9.33
CA LEU A 151 7.82 5.97 10.37
C LEU A 151 7.72 6.69 11.71
N LYS A 152 8.74 7.50 12.06
CA LYS A 152 8.69 8.37 13.24
C LYS A 152 7.56 9.38 13.15
N LYS A 153 7.48 10.11 12.04
CA LYS A 153 6.38 11.05 11.78
C LYS A 153 5.01 10.36 11.79
N MET A 154 4.93 9.16 11.22
CA MET A 154 3.71 8.34 11.25
C MET A 154 3.28 8.05 12.69
N ARG A 155 4.21 7.57 13.52
CA ARG A 155 3.99 7.23 14.92
C ARG A 155 3.52 8.44 15.72
N GLU A 156 4.14 9.61 15.51
CA GLU A 156 3.79 10.87 16.18
C GLU A 156 2.36 11.36 15.86
N ARG A 157 1.73 10.90 14.76
CA ARG A 157 0.31 11.20 14.48
C ARG A 157 -0.65 10.43 15.38
N PHE A 158 -0.24 9.29 15.94
CA PHE A 158 -1.01 8.59 16.95
C PHE A 158 -0.79 9.31 18.29
N ALA A 159 -1.68 10.26 18.61
CA ALA A 159 -1.57 11.06 19.83
C ALA A 159 -2.52 10.61 20.96
N ASN A 160 -3.48 9.73 20.67
CA ASN A 160 -4.46 9.28 21.66
C ASN A 160 -4.95 7.83 21.38
N PRO A 161 -4.32 6.81 21.99
CA PRO A 161 -3.11 6.89 22.81
C PRO A 161 -1.87 7.16 21.96
N ALA A 162 -0.84 7.75 22.58
CA ALA A 162 0.50 7.78 22.01
C ALA A 162 1.04 6.35 21.87
N LEU A 163 1.48 5.96 20.68
CA LEU A 163 2.04 4.62 20.45
C LEU A 163 3.56 4.63 20.59
N SER A 164 4.09 3.66 21.34
CA SER A 164 5.51 3.35 21.37
C SER A 164 5.95 2.63 20.10
N THR A 165 7.26 2.61 19.83
CA THR A 165 7.85 1.79 18.77
C THR A 165 7.52 0.31 18.99
N GLU A 166 7.69 -0.19 20.21
CA GLU A 166 7.33 -1.56 20.61
C GLU A 166 5.87 -1.90 20.27
N ALA A 167 4.92 -0.99 20.56
CA ALA A 167 3.50 -1.22 20.26
C ALA A 167 3.25 -1.34 18.75
N ILE A 168 3.93 -0.54 17.92
CA ILE A 168 3.83 -0.62 16.46
C ILE A 168 4.47 -1.92 15.95
N ILE A 169 5.64 -2.30 16.47
CA ILE A 169 6.33 -3.55 16.11
C ILE A 169 5.44 -4.75 16.41
N ASN A 170 4.90 -4.86 17.62
CA ASN A 170 4.01 -5.94 18.02
C ASN A 170 2.72 -5.97 17.17
N ALA A 171 2.17 -4.79 16.85
CA ALA A 171 1.01 -4.69 15.96
C ALA A 171 1.34 -5.11 14.51
N ALA A 172 2.55 -4.86 14.03
CA ALA A 172 3.02 -5.31 12.72
C ALA A 172 3.18 -6.84 12.68
N GLU A 173 3.84 -7.43 13.68
CA GLU A 173 4.01 -8.89 13.80
C GLU A 173 2.66 -9.61 13.83
N SER A 174 1.72 -9.15 14.66
CA SER A 174 0.38 -9.75 14.76
C SER A 174 -0.45 -9.65 13.47
N GLN A 175 -0.08 -8.76 12.54
CA GLN A 175 -0.72 -8.59 11.24
C GLN A 175 0.05 -9.25 10.09
N GLY A 176 1.08 -10.06 10.41
CA GLY A 176 1.88 -10.81 9.46
C GLY A 176 2.97 -10.00 8.77
N LEU A 177 3.33 -8.81 9.28
CA LEU A 177 4.41 -7.98 8.74
C LEU A 177 5.75 -8.34 9.41
N LEU A 178 6.19 -9.60 9.26
CA LEU A 178 7.31 -10.17 10.01
C LEU A 178 8.67 -9.57 9.59
N ASN A 179 8.92 -9.43 8.29
CA ASN A 179 10.16 -8.86 7.75
C ASN A 179 10.26 -7.37 8.11
N THR A 180 9.14 -6.65 7.98
CA THR A 180 9.01 -5.26 8.37
C THR A 180 9.27 -5.08 9.87
N ALA A 181 8.64 -5.88 10.72
CA ALA A 181 8.81 -5.82 12.17
C ALA A 181 10.25 -6.11 12.60
N LEU A 182 10.91 -7.08 11.96
CA LEU A 182 12.31 -7.39 12.21
C LEU A 182 13.23 -6.19 11.90
N LEU A 183 13.00 -5.51 10.78
CA LEU A 183 13.74 -4.29 10.43
C LEU A 183 13.47 -3.15 11.42
N MET A 184 12.21 -2.96 11.78
CA MET A 184 11.80 -1.97 12.77
C MET A 184 12.47 -2.17 14.13
N LYS A 185 12.55 -3.43 14.59
CA LYS A 185 13.18 -3.82 15.86
C LYS A 185 14.69 -3.55 15.88
N ARG A 186 15.39 -3.75 14.76
CA ARG A 186 16.82 -3.42 14.64
C ARG A 186 17.11 -1.93 14.84
N HIS A 187 16.11 -1.07 14.62
CA HIS A 187 16.24 0.38 14.67
C HIS A 187 15.39 1.04 15.77
N GLU A 188 14.86 0.24 16.71
CA GLU A 188 13.86 0.67 17.69
C GLU A 188 14.23 1.93 18.50
N GLY A 189 15.52 2.20 18.69
CA GLY A 189 16.01 3.38 19.41
C GLY A 189 15.90 4.73 18.68
N TYR A 190 15.49 4.77 17.41
CA TYR A 190 15.66 5.95 16.55
C TYR A 190 14.39 6.54 15.92
N TRP A 191 13.24 5.85 16.01
CA TRP A 191 12.00 6.25 15.35
C TRP A 191 10.77 6.25 16.27
#